data_AF-A0A3D0N7L7-F1
#
_entry.id   AF-A0A3D0N7L7-F1
#
_cell.length_a   1.000
_cell.length_b   1.000
_cell.length_c   1.000
_cell.angle_alpha   90.00
_cell.angle_beta   90.00
_cell.angle_gamma   90.00
#
_symmetry.space_group_name_H-M   'P 1'
#
loop_
_entity.id
_entity.type
_entity.pdbx_description
1 polymer ?
#
loop_
_entity_poly.entity_id
_entity_poly.type
_entity_poly.pdbx_seq_one_letter_code
_entity_poly.pdbx_strand_id
1 'polypeptide(L)'
;ASLAAHNATGEVRWLQETLRCCGWFLGENALGTFLYDADTGACYDGLRADGVNRNQGAESTICALMAMLDREEAFRRMQPRLDLKVDNAPALSRVRDQVTGRV
;
A
#
# COMPACT_ATOMS: atom_id res chain seq x y z
N ALA A 1 -12.19 -6.21 1.15
CA ALA A 1 -13.08 -7.29 0.63
C ALA A 1 -12.47 -8.01 -0.57
N SER A 2 -12.05 -7.28 -1.62
CA SER A 2 -11.42 -7.86 -2.81
C SER A 2 -10.15 -8.65 -2.49
N LEU A 3 -9.27 -8.15 -1.62
CA LEU A 3 -8.09 -8.91 -1.18
C LEU A 3 -8.46 -10.24 -0.50
N ALA A 4 -9.53 -10.26 0.30
CA ALA A 4 -10.03 -11.49 0.91
C ALA A 4 -10.60 -12.47 -0.14
N ALA A 5 -11.28 -11.97 -1.17
CA ALA A 5 -11.72 -12.79 -2.30
C ALA A 5 -10.53 -13.39 -3.06
N HIS A 6 -9.45 -12.62 -3.25
CA HIS A 6 -8.19 -13.16 -3.79
C HIS A 6 -7.61 -14.26 -2.90
N ASN A 7 -7.58 -14.07 -1.57
CA ASN A 7 -7.11 -15.11 -0.64
C ASN A 7 -7.90 -16.41 -0.74
N ALA A 8 -9.21 -16.32 -0.95
CA ALA A 8 -10.08 -17.48 -1.02
C ALA A 8 -10.05 -18.20 -2.38
N THR A 9 -9.83 -17.46 -3.47
CA THR A 9 -10.01 -17.99 -4.85
C THR A 9 -8.70 -18.10 -5.64
N GLY A 10 -7.67 -17.36 -5.25
CA GLY A 10 -6.42 -17.22 -6.01
C GLY A 10 -6.53 -16.35 -7.27
N GLU A 11 -7.72 -15.84 -7.62
CA GLU A 11 -7.91 -15.14 -8.90
C GLU A 11 -7.29 -13.73 -8.87
N VAL A 12 -6.44 -13.42 -9.85
CA VAL A 12 -5.68 -12.16 -9.92
C VAL A 12 -6.57 -10.93 -10.13
N ARG A 13 -7.75 -11.09 -10.74
CA ARG A 13 -8.71 -9.99 -10.94
C ARG A 13 -9.06 -9.28 -9.63
N TRP A 14 -9.06 -10.01 -8.52
CA TRP A 14 -9.38 -9.46 -7.20
C TRP A 14 -8.28 -8.55 -6.66
N LEU A 15 -7.02 -8.80 -7.05
CA LEU A 15 -5.92 -7.87 -6.74
C LEU A 15 -6.09 -6.57 -7.53
N GLN A 16 -6.48 -6.65 -8.81
CA GLN A 16 -6.77 -5.45 -9.62
C GLN A 16 -7.94 -4.65 -9.03
N GLU A 17 -8.99 -5.34 -8.57
CA GLU A 17 -10.11 -4.69 -7.90
C GLU A 17 -9.68 -4.01 -6.61
N THR A 18 -8.78 -4.62 -5.85
CA THR A 18 -8.20 -4.02 -4.63
C THR A 18 -7.50 -2.69 -4.94
N LEU A 19 -6.71 -2.65 -6.01
CA LEU A 19 -6.06 -1.42 -6.47
C LEU A 19 -7.09 -0.36 -6.87
N ARG A 20 -8.15 -0.74 -7.60
CA ARG A 20 -9.22 0.17 -8.03
C ARG A 20 -9.99 0.75 -6.84
N CYS A 21 -10.31 -0.07 -5.84
CA CYS A 21 -10.97 0.40 -4.62
C CYS A 21 -10.12 1.44 -3.89
N CYS A 22 -8.80 1.24 -3.78
CA CYS A 22 -7.92 2.25 -3.20
C CYS A 22 -7.81 3.49 -4.08
N GLY A 23 -7.72 3.33 -5.39
CA GLY A 23 -7.67 4.43 -6.36
C GLY A 23 -8.86 5.38 -6.22
N TRP A 24 -10.04 4.86 -5.89
CA TRP A 24 -11.25 5.67 -5.66
C TRP A 24 -11.06 6.75 -4.58
N PHE A 25 -10.35 6.45 -3.48
CA PHE A 25 -10.04 7.43 -2.44
C PHE A 25 -8.98 8.46 -2.87
N LEU A 26 -8.16 8.09 -3.86
CA LEU A 26 -7.05 8.88 -4.40
C LEU A 26 -7.41 9.61 -5.69
N GLY A 27 -8.70 9.73 -6.01
CA GLY A 27 -9.17 10.51 -7.16
C GLY A 27 -9.54 9.70 -8.40
N GLU A 28 -9.36 8.38 -8.42
CA GLU A 28 -9.91 7.51 -9.49
C GLU A 28 -11.41 7.26 -9.29
N ASN A 29 -12.15 8.34 -9.09
CA ASN A 29 -13.59 8.35 -8.86
C ASN A 29 -14.28 9.28 -9.86
N ALA A 30 -15.62 9.29 -9.82
CA ALA A 30 -16.43 10.01 -10.80
C ALA A 30 -16.14 11.51 -10.90
N LEU A 31 -15.62 12.13 -9.83
CA LEU A 31 -15.31 13.57 -9.79
C LEU A 31 -13.82 13.87 -9.92
N GLY A 32 -12.94 12.86 -10.06
CA GLY A 32 -11.50 13.09 -10.19
C GLY A 32 -10.87 13.73 -8.94
N THR A 33 -11.49 13.61 -7.77
CA THR A 33 -11.11 14.37 -6.56
C THR A 33 -10.61 13.45 -5.46
N PHE A 34 -9.59 13.88 -4.73
CA PHE A 34 -9.11 13.16 -3.56
C PHE A 34 -10.17 13.18 -2.46
N LEU A 35 -10.41 12.02 -1.86
CA LEU A 35 -11.23 11.88 -0.66
C LEU A 35 -10.38 11.70 0.58
N TYR A 36 -9.24 11.02 0.45
CA TYR A 36 -8.24 10.94 1.49
C TYR A 36 -7.27 12.12 1.40
N ASP A 37 -7.05 12.78 2.52
CA ASP A 37 -6.06 13.84 2.70
C ASP A 37 -4.81 13.25 3.37
N ALA A 38 -3.69 13.24 2.65
CA ALA A 38 -2.44 12.66 3.15
C ALA A 38 -1.72 13.53 4.20
N ASP A 39 -2.02 14.83 4.25
CA ASP A 39 -1.40 15.75 5.21
C ASP A 39 -2.05 15.60 6.58
N THR A 40 -3.37 15.42 6.62
CA THR A 40 -4.14 15.27 7.87
C THR A 40 -4.44 13.84 8.24
N GLY A 41 -4.40 12.91 7.27
CA GLY A 41 -4.83 11.53 7.41
C GLY A 41 -6.36 11.35 7.46
N ALA A 42 -7.13 12.41 7.29
CA ALA A 42 -8.59 12.36 7.29
C ALA A 42 -9.14 11.87 5.94
N CYS A 43 -10.34 11.29 5.96
CA CYS A 43 -11.06 10.96 4.73
C CYS A 43 -12.44 11.61 4.73
N TYR A 44 -12.83 12.15 3.59
CA TYR A 44 -14.20 12.58 3.33
C TYR A 44 -15.15 11.37 3.20
N ASP A 45 -16.38 11.53 3.68
CA ASP A 45 -17.37 10.46 3.73
C ASP A 45 -17.82 9.97 2.34
N GLY A 46 -17.57 10.73 1.29
CA GLY A 46 -17.74 10.28 -0.08
C GLY A 46 -18.15 11.39 -1.05
N LEU A 47 -18.82 10.98 -2.13
CA LEU A 47 -19.27 11.86 -3.20
C LEU A 47 -20.78 12.05 -3.15
N ARG A 48 -21.22 13.25 -3.53
CA ARG A 48 -22.60 13.65 -3.77
C ARG A 48 -22.70 14.14 -5.21
N ALA A 49 -23.93 14.28 -5.72
CA ALA A 49 -24.16 14.78 -7.08
C ALA A 49 -23.59 16.19 -7.31
N ASP A 50 -23.48 16.98 -6.24
CA ASP A 50 -23.00 18.36 -6.22
C ASP A 50 -21.53 18.50 -5.78
N GLY A 51 -20.85 17.41 -5.40
CA GLY A 51 -19.43 17.47 -5.00
C GLY A 51 -19.05 16.51 -3.88
N VAL A 52 -17.94 16.80 -3.21
CA VAL A 52 -17.45 16.00 -2.07
C VAL A 52 -18.30 16.25 -0.83
N ASN A 53 -18.71 15.19 -0.14
CA ASN A 53 -19.25 15.30 1.20
C ASN A 53 -18.11 15.64 2.17
N ARG A 54 -18.11 16.88 2.68
CA ARG A 54 -17.03 17.39 3.54
C ARG A 54 -16.99 16.81 4.94
N ASN A 55 -17.96 15.98 5.32
CA ASN A 55 -17.90 15.24 6.58
C ASN A 55 -16.69 14.30 6.59
N GLN A 56 -16.00 14.22 7.72
CA GLN A 56 -14.79 13.42 7.90
C GLN A 56 -14.95 12.52 9.13
N GLY A 57 -15.80 11.50 9.01
CA GLY A 57 -16.05 10.56 10.08
C GLY A 57 -14.86 9.60 10.33
N ALA A 58 -14.89 8.95 11.50
CA ALA A 58 -13.95 7.87 11.80
C ALA A 58 -14.10 6.70 10.82
N GLU A 59 -15.33 6.39 10.42
CA GLU A 59 -15.64 5.26 9.53
C GLU A 59 -15.00 5.43 8.14
N SER A 60 -15.15 6.61 7.53
CA SER A 60 -14.56 6.90 6.22
C SER A 60 -13.03 6.91 6.27
N THR A 61 -12.46 7.43 7.35
CA THR A 61 -11.02 7.40 7.59
C THR A 61 -10.48 5.97 7.71
N ILE A 62 -11.14 5.11 8.51
CA ILE A 62 -10.77 3.70 8.65
C ILE A 62 -10.89 2.97 7.30
N CYS A 63 -11.97 3.20 6.55
CA CYS A 63 -12.16 2.60 5.22
C CYS A 63 -11.02 2.96 4.26
N ALA A 64 -10.61 4.22 4.21
CA ALA A 64 -9.50 4.67 3.36
C ALA A 64 -8.17 4.00 3.78
N LEU A 65 -7.86 3.97 5.08
CA LEU A 65 -6.66 3.34 5.60
C LEU A 65 -6.62 1.82 5.32
N MET A 66 -7.76 1.13 5.49
CA MET A 66 -7.87 -0.28 5.14
C MET A 66 -7.63 -0.50 3.65
N ALA A 67 -8.18 0.34 2.77
CA ALA A 67 -7.96 0.25 1.34
C ALA A 67 -6.47 0.45 0.97
N MET A 68 -5.76 1.35 1.67
CA MET A 68 -4.32 1.55 1.47
C MET A 68 -3.48 0.35 1.90
N LEU A 69 -3.81 -0.27 3.04
CA LEU A 69 -3.15 -1.49 3.51
C LEU A 69 -3.41 -2.66 2.56
N ASP A 70 -4.65 -2.83 2.11
CA ASP A 70 -5.01 -3.87 1.14
C ASP A 70 -4.27 -3.64 -0.20
N ARG A 71 -4.12 -2.39 -0.65
CA ARG A 71 -3.36 -2.02 -1.85
C ARG A 71 -1.89 -2.41 -1.74
N GLU A 72 -1.26 -2.14 -0.59
CA GLU A 72 0.15 -2.49 -0.36
C GLU A 72 0.37 -4.00 -0.43
N GLU A 73 -0.50 -4.78 0.21
CA GLU A 73 -0.44 -6.25 0.13
C GLU A 73 -0.71 -6.75 -1.29
N ALA A 74 -1.65 -6.14 -2.02
CA ALA A 74 -1.89 -6.48 -3.43
C ALA A 74 -0.65 -6.23 -4.30
N PHE A 75 0.05 -5.10 -4.12
CA PHE A 75 1.30 -4.83 -4.82
C PHE A 75 2.39 -5.84 -4.49
N ARG A 76 2.55 -6.18 -3.22
CA ARG A 76 3.52 -7.20 -2.79
C ARG A 76 3.30 -8.55 -3.47
N ARG A 77 2.04 -8.92 -3.73
CA ARG A 77 1.68 -10.15 -4.42
C ARG A 77 1.80 -10.09 -5.93
N MET A 78 1.55 -8.91 -6.51
CA MET A 78 1.70 -8.70 -7.96
C MET A 78 3.16 -8.58 -8.37
N GLN A 79 4.05 -8.12 -7.50
CA GLN A 79 5.47 -8.12 -7.80
C GLN A 79 5.96 -9.58 -7.91
N PRO A 80 6.71 -9.94 -8.97
CA PRO A 80 7.49 -11.16 -8.93
C PRO A 80 8.38 -11.06 -7.69
N ARG A 81 8.46 -12.14 -6.90
CA ARG A 81 9.46 -12.21 -5.82
C ARG A 81 10.77 -11.75 -6.44
N LEU A 82 11.29 -10.61 -5.98
CA LEU A 82 12.71 -10.38 -6.11
C LEU A 82 13.32 -11.52 -5.31
N ASP A 83 13.66 -12.59 -5.99
CA ASP A 83 14.63 -13.55 -5.52
C ASP A 83 15.93 -12.75 -5.45
N LEU A 84 16.07 -11.97 -4.37
CA LEU A 84 17.36 -11.64 -3.81
C LEU A 84 17.97 -12.99 -3.43
N LYS A 85 18.50 -13.66 -4.44
CA LYS A 85 19.65 -14.51 -4.23
C LYS A 85 20.66 -13.59 -3.56
N VAL A 86 20.77 -13.73 -2.24
CA VAL A 86 21.96 -13.33 -1.51
C VAL A 86 23.06 -14.30 -1.96
N ASP A 87 23.39 -14.23 -3.25
CA ASP A 87 24.54 -14.90 -3.80
C ASP A 87 25.70 -13.97 -3.45
N ASN A 88 26.51 -14.46 -2.51
CA ASN A 88 27.86 -14.01 -2.14
C ASN A 88 27.99 -13.11 -0.90
N ALA A 89 27.94 -13.73 0.28
CA ALA A 89 28.97 -13.47 1.29
C ALA A 89 30.00 -14.63 1.19
N PRO A 90 31.27 -14.34 0.85
CA PRO A 90 32.18 -13.88 1.90
C PRO A 90 33.12 -12.76 1.38
N ALA A 91 32.80 -11.51 1.71
CA ALA A 91 33.75 -10.40 1.60
C ALA A 91 33.74 -9.48 2.83
N LEU A 92 33.25 -9.96 3.98
CA LEU A 92 33.32 -9.25 5.27
C LEU A 92 34.20 -9.98 6.31
N SER A 93 35.14 -10.82 5.85
CA SER A 93 36.20 -11.38 6.71
C SER A 93 37.49 -10.55 6.74
N ARG A 94 37.52 -9.35 6.14
CA ARG A 94 38.73 -8.50 6.07
C ARG A 94 38.66 -7.13 6.75
N VAL A 95 37.63 -6.87 7.54
CA VAL A 95 37.56 -5.64 8.36
C VAL A 95 37.53 -5.99 9.86
N ARG A 96 38.44 -6.87 10.29
CA ARG A 96 38.71 -7.08 11.73
C ARG A 96 40.21 -7.02 12.11
N ASP A 97 41.12 -6.96 11.13
CA ASP A 97 42.57 -7.01 11.40
C ASP A 97 43.32 -5.67 11.18
N GLN A 98 42.63 -4.53 11.09
CA GLN A 98 43.30 -3.22 10.96
C GLN A 98 43.04 -2.23 12.12
N VAL A 99 42.46 -2.67 13.24
CA VAL A 99 42.18 -1.76 14.39
C VAL A 99 42.98 -2.08 15.65
N THR A 100 43.78 -3.16 15.70
CA THR A 100 44.73 -3.39 16.80
C THR A 100 46.16 -3.10 16.37
N GLY A 101 46.41 -1.86 15.94
CA GLY A 101 47.75 -1.29 15.79
C GLY A 101 48.21 -0.60 17.08
N ARG A 102 48.40 -1.35 18.16
CA ARG A 102 49.23 -0.93 19.29
C ARG A 102 50.41 -1.88 19.41
N VAL A 103 51.57 -1.24 19.25
CA VAL A 103 52.98 -1.64 19.44
C VAL A 103 53.19 -2.78 20.43
#